data_AF-A0A7Y5K9Y3-F1
#
_entry.id   AF-A0A7Y5K9Y3-F1
#
_cell.length_a   1.000
_cell.length_b   1.000
_cell.length_c   1.000
_cell.angle_alpha   90.00
_cell.angle_beta   90.00
_cell.angle_gamma   90.00
#
_symmetry.space_group_name_H-M   'P 1'
#
loop_
_entity.id
_entity.type
_entity.pdbx_description
1 polymer ?
#
loop_
_entity_poly.entity_id
_entity_poly.type
_entity_poly.pdbx_seq_one_letter_code
_entity_poly.pdbx_strand_id
1 'polypeptide(L)'
;MPRRKQDSNPEQKDLLNVAVQLRTAPCVPALRAAVQQRRVQNYKGATETTRLLLQHWFERDHRGFDGRPFAYYAFQREAIETLIYVWEVARVRSRKALLEKYTQSLEGVRLPPNDEFSRFAIKMATGSGKTKVMSLAIVWQFMNAAREAEEIAKDYARTFLVIAPNVIVYERLKTDFAGGRIFEVDPLIPLSMKIFWDFDCVLRGAGERAHSEGMLFLTNIQQFYERPSRSNDDEPEEITDMLGHKPPTQKLEVTE
;
A
#
# COMPACT_ATOMS: atom_id res chain seq x y z
N MET A 1 -33.20 -41.49 -28.05
CA MET A 1 -33.68 -40.41 -27.15
C MET A 1 -32.48 -39.81 -26.43
N PRO A 2 -32.20 -38.51 -26.54
CA PRO A 2 -31.07 -37.91 -25.84
C PRO A 2 -31.43 -37.73 -24.35
N ARG A 3 -30.54 -38.19 -23.46
CA ARG A 3 -30.66 -38.04 -22.00
C ARG A 3 -30.68 -36.54 -21.65
N ARG A 4 -31.79 -36.10 -21.06
CA ARG A 4 -31.96 -34.76 -20.47
C ARG A 4 -30.90 -34.60 -19.37
N LYS A 5 -30.01 -33.61 -19.52
CA LYS A 5 -29.02 -33.23 -18.51
C LYS A 5 -29.81 -32.71 -17.30
N GLN A 6 -29.68 -33.35 -16.14
CA GLN A 6 -30.30 -32.89 -14.90
C GLN A 6 -29.79 -31.47 -14.59
N ASP A 7 -30.72 -30.55 -14.39
CA ASP A 7 -30.44 -29.19 -13.95
C ASP A 7 -29.70 -29.24 -12.61
N SER A 8 -28.55 -28.58 -12.57
CA SER A 8 -27.71 -28.49 -11.36
C SER A 8 -28.49 -27.82 -10.22
N ASN A 9 -28.63 -28.55 -9.11
CA ASN A 9 -29.41 -28.16 -7.93
C ASN A 9 -28.94 -26.81 -7.35
N PRO A 10 -29.81 -25.80 -7.15
CA PRO A 10 -29.43 -24.49 -6.62
C PRO A 10 -28.78 -24.54 -5.22
N GLU A 11 -29.15 -25.51 -4.38
CA GLU A 11 -28.56 -25.72 -3.04
C GLU A 11 -27.06 -26.03 -3.09
N GLN A 12 -26.59 -26.66 -4.16
CA GLN A 12 -25.17 -27.03 -4.30
C GLN A 12 -24.29 -25.82 -4.62
N LYS A 13 -24.86 -24.77 -5.25
CA LYS A 13 -24.20 -23.47 -5.40
C LYS A 13 -24.10 -22.73 -4.06
N ASP A 14 -25.07 -22.91 -3.18
CA ASP A 14 -25.11 -22.24 -1.88
C ASP A 14 -24.08 -22.81 -0.90
N LEU A 15 -23.91 -24.13 -0.84
CA LEU A 15 -22.89 -24.76 0.01
C LEU A 15 -21.45 -24.33 -0.34
N LEU A 16 -21.16 -24.14 -1.63
CA LEU A 16 -19.86 -23.63 -2.08
C LEU A 16 -19.68 -22.14 -1.73
N ASN A 17 -20.76 -21.34 -1.76
CA ASN A 17 -20.74 -19.94 -1.34
C ASN A 17 -20.53 -19.79 0.18
N VAL A 18 -21.17 -20.63 0.99
CA VAL A 18 -21.03 -20.62 2.45
C VAL A 18 -19.58 -20.94 2.86
N ALA A 19 -18.94 -21.92 2.21
CA ALA A 19 -17.53 -22.23 2.46
C ALA A 19 -16.58 -21.07 2.09
N VAL A 20 -16.91 -20.28 1.06
CA VAL A 20 -16.18 -19.07 0.69
C VAL A 20 -16.39 -17.96 1.72
N GLN A 21 -17.62 -17.78 2.22
CA GLN A 21 -17.95 -16.81 3.27
C GLN A 21 -17.26 -17.12 4.60
N LEU A 22 -17.10 -18.39 4.97
CA LEU A 22 -16.39 -18.80 6.19
C LEU A 22 -14.86 -18.67 6.09
N ARG A 23 -14.28 -18.60 4.88
CA ARG A 23 -12.81 -18.50 4.66
C ARG A 23 -12.31 -17.09 4.38
N THR A 24 -13.21 -16.12 4.21
CA THR A 24 -12.88 -14.75 3.80
C THR A 24 -13.51 -13.74 4.74
N ALA A 25 -12.97 -12.52 4.79
CA ALA A 25 -13.53 -11.49 5.66
C ALA A 25 -14.95 -11.08 5.17
N PRO A 26 -15.89 -10.72 6.07
CA PRO A 26 -17.30 -10.54 5.75
C PRO A 26 -17.58 -9.58 4.58
N CYS A 27 -16.82 -8.48 4.48
CA CYS A 27 -17.00 -7.49 3.42
C CYS A 27 -16.44 -7.91 2.06
N VAL A 28 -15.55 -8.92 2.01
CA VAL A 28 -14.77 -9.23 0.79
C VAL A 28 -15.64 -9.65 -0.39
N PRO A 29 -16.63 -10.55 -0.26
CA PRO A 29 -17.47 -10.96 -1.39
C PRO A 29 -18.24 -9.77 -1.98
N ALA A 30 -18.83 -8.93 -1.12
CA ALA A 30 -19.59 -7.76 -1.54
C ALA A 30 -18.69 -6.71 -2.21
N LEU A 31 -17.50 -6.46 -1.67
CA LEU A 31 -16.52 -5.55 -2.29
C LEU A 31 -16.06 -6.05 -3.66
N ARG A 32 -15.78 -7.34 -3.81
CA ARG A 32 -15.41 -7.94 -5.11
C ARG A 32 -16.49 -7.75 -6.15
N ALA A 33 -17.75 -8.02 -5.80
CA ALA A 33 -18.88 -7.80 -6.70
C ALA A 33 -19.02 -6.32 -7.10
N ALA A 34 -18.87 -5.41 -6.14
CA ALA A 34 -18.94 -3.98 -6.40
C ALA A 34 -17.81 -3.49 -7.33
N VAL A 35 -16.57 -3.93 -7.10
CA VAL A 35 -15.41 -3.58 -7.95
C VAL A 35 -15.60 -4.12 -9.37
N GLN A 36 -16.08 -5.37 -9.53
CA GLN A 36 -16.37 -5.94 -10.84
C GLN A 36 -17.42 -5.12 -11.60
N GLN A 37 -18.50 -4.72 -10.94
CA GLN A 37 -19.53 -3.86 -11.54
C GLN A 37 -18.94 -2.51 -11.99
N ARG A 38 -18.02 -1.93 -11.20
CA ARG A 38 -17.38 -0.66 -11.55
C ARG A 38 -16.43 -0.77 -12.73
N ARG A 39 -15.76 -1.90 -12.88
CA ARG A 39 -14.93 -2.17 -14.06
C ARG A 39 -15.78 -2.16 -15.34
N VAL A 40 -16.97 -2.77 -15.32
CA VAL A 40 -17.92 -2.75 -16.46
C VAL A 40 -18.42 -1.34 -16.77
N GLN A 41 -18.56 -0.50 -15.75
CA GLN A 41 -19.00 0.90 -15.88
C GLN A 41 -17.87 1.90 -16.15
N ASN A 42 -16.69 1.42 -16.56
CA ASN A 42 -15.50 2.25 -16.80
C ASN A 42 -15.18 3.22 -15.63
N TYR A 43 -15.26 2.71 -14.40
CA TYR A 43 -14.96 3.43 -13.16
C TYR A 43 -15.77 4.73 -12.96
N LYS A 44 -17.04 4.76 -13.36
CA LYS A 44 -17.95 5.88 -13.12
C LYS A 44 -17.97 6.31 -11.64
N GLY A 45 -17.62 7.57 -11.39
CA GLY A 45 -17.54 8.18 -10.06
C GLY A 45 -16.12 8.37 -9.52
N ALA A 46 -15.11 7.78 -10.17
CA ALA A 46 -13.70 8.09 -9.92
C ALA A 46 -13.33 9.46 -10.54
N THR A 47 -12.27 10.10 -10.07
CA THR A 47 -11.66 11.30 -10.65
C THR A 47 -11.12 11.03 -12.05
N GLU A 48 -10.85 12.09 -12.81
CA GLU A 48 -10.24 11.93 -14.12
C GLU A 48 -8.83 11.33 -14.00
N THR A 49 -8.04 11.79 -13.02
CA THR A 49 -6.72 11.23 -12.75
C THR A 49 -6.75 9.74 -12.47
N THR A 50 -7.64 9.29 -11.59
CA THR A 50 -7.78 7.87 -11.26
C THR A 50 -8.17 7.02 -12.48
N ARG A 51 -9.10 7.50 -13.31
CA ARG A 51 -9.48 6.78 -14.55
C ARG A 51 -8.32 6.64 -15.52
N LEU A 52 -7.56 7.71 -15.73
CA LEU A 52 -6.40 7.69 -16.63
C LEU A 52 -5.27 6.78 -16.10
N LEU A 53 -5.03 6.77 -14.78
CA LEU A 53 -4.06 5.86 -14.16
C LEU A 53 -4.48 4.39 -14.32
N LEU A 54 -5.74 4.06 -14.03
CA LEU A 54 -6.25 2.69 -14.17
C LEU A 54 -6.19 2.20 -15.63
N GLN A 55 -6.57 3.05 -16.57
CA GLN A 55 -6.42 2.76 -18.00
C GLN A 55 -4.95 2.55 -18.37
N HIS A 56 -4.06 3.45 -17.92
CA HIS A 56 -2.63 3.31 -18.17
C HIS A 56 -2.11 1.98 -17.64
N TRP A 57 -2.36 1.62 -16.38
CA TRP A 57 -1.80 0.42 -15.77
C TRP A 57 -2.34 -0.89 -16.33
N PHE A 58 -3.61 -0.96 -16.73
CA PHE A 58 -4.28 -2.24 -16.99
C PHE A 58 -4.85 -2.42 -18.40
N GLU A 59 -4.88 -1.37 -19.22
CA GLU A 59 -5.41 -1.44 -20.59
C GLU A 59 -4.35 -1.15 -21.66
N ARG A 60 -3.20 -0.57 -21.27
CA ARG A 60 -2.09 -0.30 -22.18
C ARG A 60 -1.00 -1.35 -22.03
N ASP A 61 -0.37 -1.67 -23.16
CA ASP A 61 0.83 -2.49 -23.18
C ASP A 61 2.03 -1.69 -22.68
N HIS A 62 2.81 -2.30 -21.80
CA HIS A 62 4.05 -1.72 -21.30
C HIS A 62 5.24 -2.59 -21.65
N ARG A 63 6.41 -1.96 -21.67
CA ARG A 63 7.70 -2.64 -21.70
C ARG A 63 8.44 -2.34 -20.42
N GLY A 64 9.00 -3.37 -19.80
CA GLY A 64 9.93 -3.22 -18.70
C GLY A 64 11.22 -2.57 -19.15
N PHE A 65 12.05 -2.19 -18.18
CA PHE A 65 13.37 -1.61 -18.42
C PHE A 65 14.29 -2.52 -19.26
N ASP A 66 14.09 -3.84 -19.18
CA ASP A 66 14.78 -4.86 -19.97
C ASP A 66 14.21 -5.06 -21.39
N GLY A 67 13.21 -4.25 -21.78
CA GLY A 67 12.55 -4.29 -23.08
C GLY A 67 11.50 -5.39 -23.23
N ARG A 68 11.30 -6.23 -22.21
CA ARG A 68 10.30 -7.31 -22.22
C ARG A 68 8.89 -6.77 -21.96
N PRO A 69 7.84 -7.45 -22.45
CA PRO A 69 6.47 -7.08 -22.10
C PRO A 69 6.28 -7.07 -20.58
N PHE A 70 5.70 -5.99 -20.08
CA PHE A 70 5.37 -5.84 -18.67
C PHE A 70 3.85 -5.73 -18.51
N ALA A 71 3.30 -6.51 -17.57
CA ALA A 71 1.90 -6.42 -17.20
C ALA A 71 1.75 -6.68 -15.69
N TYR A 72 0.86 -5.93 -15.06
CA TYR A 72 0.44 -6.21 -13.69
C TYR A 72 -0.46 -7.45 -13.66
N TYR A 73 -0.32 -8.25 -12.61
CA TYR A 73 -1.15 -9.42 -12.42
C TYR A 73 -2.57 -9.06 -11.95
N ALA A 74 -3.54 -9.94 -12.23
CA ALA A 74 -4.93 -9.73 -11.87
C ALA A 74 -5.16 -9.46 -10.37
N PHE A 75 -4.39 -10.11 -9.49
CA PHE A 75 -4.47 -9.89 -8.04
C PHE A 75 -3.90 -8.54 -7.60
N GLN A 76 -2.95 -7.97 -8.34
CA GLN A 76 -2.43 -6.61 -8.09
C GLN A 76 -3.48 -5.58 -8.50
N ARG A 77 -4.12 -5.80 -9.66
CA ARG A 77 -5.25 -5.01 -10.13
C ARG A 77 -6.41 -5.03 -9.14
N GLU A 78 -6.85 -6.22 -8.72
CA GLU A 78 -7.94 -6.36 -7.73
C GLU A 78 -7.62 -5.61 -6.42
N ALA A 79 -6.38 -5.71 -5.94
CA ALA A 79 -5.95 -5.04 -4.71
C ALA A 79 -6.05 -3.50 -4.80
N ILE A 80 -5.47 -2.91 -5.85
CA ILE A 80 -5.49 -1.44 -6.00
C ILE A 80 -6.88 -0.92 -6.36
N GLU A 81 -7.62 -1.62 -7.22
CA GLU A 81 -9.00 -1.22 -7.56
C GLU A 81 -9.92 -1.25 -6.36
N THR A 82 -9.77 -2.25 -5.48
CA THR A 82 -10.56 -2.32 -4.25
C THR A 82 -10.25 -1.16 -3.32
N LEU A 83 -8.97 -0.81 -3.16
CA LEU A 83 -8.55 0.33 -2.35
C LEU A 83 -9.13 1.65 -2.91
N ILE A 84 -8.96 1.88 -4.22
CA ILE A 84 -9.51 3.05 -4.92
C ILE A 84 -11.02 3.11 -4.77
N TYR A 85 -11.72 2.00 -5.00
CA TYR A 85 -13.17 1.95 -4.90
C TYR A 85 -13.66 2.32 -3.50
N VAL A 86 -13.08 1.72 -2.46
CA VAL A 86 -13.46 2.00 -1.06
C VAL A 86 -13.18 3.46 -0.69
N TRP A 87 -12.03 3.99 -1.10
CA TRP A 87 -11.63 5.35 -0.77
C TRP A 87 -12.38 6.40 -1.58
N GLU A 88 -12.34 6.31 -2.90
CA GLU A 88 -12.74 7.41 -3.79
C GLU A 88 -14.24 7.36 -4.12
N VAL A 89 -14.73 6.17 -4.48
CA VAL A 89 -16.10 5.98 -4.98
C VAL A 89 -17.08 5.75 -3.84
N ALA A 90 -16.75 4.83 -2.93
CA ALA A 90 -17.61 4.50 -1.80
C ALA A 90 -17.49 5.50 -0.66
N ARG A 91 -16.40 6.30 -0.64
CA ARG A 91 -16.06 7.29 0.39
C ARG A 91 -16.16 6.75 1.82
N VAL A 92 -15.78 5.49 2.00
CA VAL A 92 -15.76 4.84 3.31
C VAL A 92 -14.44 5.15 3.99
N ARG A 93 -14.51 5.80 5.16
CA ARG A 93 -13.33 6.27 5.92
C ARG A 93 -13.18 5.62 7.29
N SER A 94 -14.08 4.72 7.68
CA SER A 94 -14.02 4.03 8.97
C SER A 94 -14.32 2.54 8.79
N ARG A 95 -13.80 1.72 9.71
CA ARG A 95 -14.08 0.28 9.71
C ARG A 95 -15.56 0.02 9.97
N LYS A 96 -16.19 0.81 10.86
CA LYS A 96 -17.63 0.75 11.14
C LYS A 96 -18.45 0.95 9.87
N ALA A 97 -18.20 2.02 9.12
CA ALA A 97 -18.93 2.30 7.89
C ALA A 97 -18.68 1.23 6.80
N LEU A 98 -17.48 0.65 6.75
CA LEU A 98 -17.19 -0.45 5.83
C LEU A 98 -18.02 -1.70 6.15
N LEU A 99 -18.11 -2.04 7.44
CA LEU A 99 -18.90 -3.18 7.91
C LEU A 99 -20.38 -2.94 7.66
N GLU A 100 -20.94 -1.81 8.09
CA GLU A 100 -22.36 -1.46 7.89
C GLU A 100 -22.79 -1.51 6.43
N LYS A 101 -21.90 -1.11 5.50
CA LYS A 101 -22.23 -1.05 4.07
C LYS A 101 -22.08 -2.38 3.34
N TYR A 102 -21.12 -3.22 3.73
CA TYR A 102 -20.74 -4.40 2.94
C TYR A 102 -20.88 -5.73 3.67
N THR A 103 -21.28 -5.75 4.93
CA THR A 103 -21.60 -6.99 5.64
C THR A 103 -23.09 -7.32 5.51
N GLN A 104 -23.42 -8.61 5.41
CA GLN A 104 -24.81 -9.08 5.43
C GLN A 104 -25.32 -9.28 6.86
N SER A 105 -24.42 -9.59 7.81
CA SER A 105 -24.70 -9.71 9.23
C SER A 105 -23.55 -9.11 10.05
N LEU A 106 -23.89 -8.44 11.15
CA LEU A 106 -22.95 -7.92 12.14
C LEU A 106 -22.73 -8.90 13.31
N GLU A 107 -23.38 -10.07 13.29
CA GLU A 107 -23.23 -11.07 14.33
C GLU A 107 -21.78 -11.53 14.46
N GLY A 108 -21.22 -11.39 15.67
CA GLY A 108 -19.82 -11.74 15.96
C GLY A 108 -18.78 -10.69 15.56
N VAL A 109 -19.18 -9.54 15.00
CA VAL A 109 -18.23 -8.47 14.60
C VAL A 109 -17.97 -7.52 15.76
N ARG A 110 -16.78 -7.61 16.36
CA ARG A 110 -16.35 -6.66 17.40
C ARG A 110 -15.87 -5.35 16.78
N LEU A 111 -16.67 -4.29 16.89
CA LEU A 111 -16.25 -2.93 16.53
C LEU A 111 -15.13 -2.46 17.48
N PRO A 112 -14.13 -1.73 16.98
CA PRO A 112 -13.05 -1.27 17.82
C PRO A 112 -13.56 -0.08 18.65
N PRO A 113 -13.03 0.14 19.86
CA PRO A 113 -13.44 1.30 20.66
C PRO A 113 -13.13 2.62 19.94
N ASN A 114 -12.01 2.68 19.21
CA ASN A 114 -11.57 3.88 18.47
C ASN A 114 -11.54 3.57 16.96
N ASP A 115 -12.21 4.41 16.16
CA ASP A 115 -12.29 4.29 14.69
C ASP A 115 -12.20 5.66 13.98
N GLU A 116 -11.41 6.55 14.56
CA GLU A 116 -11.21 7.94 14.10
C GLU A 116 -10.41 8.02 12.79
N PHE A 117 -9.53 7.04 12.54
CA PHE A 117 -8.66 7.01 11.37
C PHE A 117 -9.02 5.87 10.42
N SER A 118 -9.02 6.18 9.12
CA SER A 118 -9.14 5.19 8.06
C SER A 118 -7.99 4.19 8.12
N ARG A 119 -8.31 2.91 8.29
CA ARG A 119 -7.34 1.81 8.32
C ARG A 119 -7.74 0.77 7.30
N PHE A 120 -6.90 0.59 6.29
CA PHE A 120 -7.09 -0.42 5.26
C PHE A 120 -6.00 -1.47 5.36
N ALA A 121 -6.39 -2.74 5.19
CA ALA A 121 -5.48 -3.86 5.15
C ALA A 121 -5.74 -4.66 3.87
N ILE A 122 -4.70 -4.87 3.07
CA ILE A 122 -4.76 -5.68 1.86
C ILE A 122 -3.99 -6.97 2.13
N LYS A 123 -4.72 -8.10 2.18
CA LYS A 123 -4.11 -9.41 2.39
C LYS A 123 -3.57 -9.92 1.06
N MET A 124 -2.26 -10.14 0.99
CA MET A 124 -1.57 -10.58 -0.23
C MET A 124 -0.53 -11.65 0.09
N ALA A 125 -0.31 -12.58 -0.84
CA ALA A 125 0.69 -13.64 -0.68
C ALA A 125 2.13 -13.10 -0.72
N THR A 126 3.09 -13.90 -0.23
CA THR A 126 4.51 -13.62 -0.45
C THR A 126 4.87 -13.84 -1.92
N GLY A 127 5.68 -12.95 -2.50
CA GLY A 127 6.01 -12.98 -3.93
C GLY A 127 4.97 -12.37 -4.87
N SER A 128 3.75 -12.07 -4.42
CA SER A 128 2.69 -11.48 -5.27
C SER A 128 2.88 -9.98 -5.56
N GLY A 129 4.09 -9.43 -5.41
CA GLY A 129 4.39 -8.02 -5.68
C GLY A 129 3.64 -7.02 -4.79
N LYS A 130 3.65 -7.21 -3.46
CA LYS A 130 3.11 -6.25 -2.49
C LYS A 130 3.67 -4.84 -2.69
N THR A 131 4.98 -4.73 -2.94
CA THR A 131 5.65 -3.45 -3.21
C THR A 131 5.10 -2.76 -4.45
N LYS A 132 4.74 -3.51 -5.50
CA LYS A 132 4.13 -2.95 -6.72
C LYS A 132 2.73 -2.36 -6.43
N VAL A 133 1.92 -3.03 -5.61
CA VAL A 133 0.61 -2.46 -5.20
C VAL A 133 0.80 -1.23 -4.33
N MET A 134 1.81 -1.22 -3.46
CA MET A 134 2.15 -0.05 -2.65
C MET A 134 2.59 1.14 -3.52
N SER A 135 3.44 0.93 -4.53
CA SER A 135 3.85 2.00 -5.45
C SER A 135 2.67 2.52 -6.28
N LEU A 136 1.77 1.64 -6.75
CA LEU A 136 0.51 2.05 -7.39
C LEU A 136 -0.35 2.93 -6.46
N ALA A 137 -0.46 2.58 -5.18
CA ALA A 137 -1.23 3.36 -4.21
C ALA A 137 -0.60 4.73 -3.94
N ILE A 138 0.73 4.81 -3.83
CA ILE A 138 1.47 6.07 -3.66
C ILE A 138 1.25 6.98 -4.87
N VAL A 139 1.43 6.45 -6.09
CA VAL A 139 1.22 7.22 -7.32
C VAL A 139 -0.22 7.69 -7.43
N TRP A 140 -1.20 6.83 -7.18
CA TRP A 140 -2.61 7.24 -7.21
C TRP A 140 -2.91 8.38 -6.23
N GLN A 141 -2.43 8.29 -4.99
CA GLN A 141 -2.64 9.32 -3.98
C GLN A 141 -1.97 10.64 -4.37
N PHE A 142 -0.67 10.61 -4.67
CA PHE A 142 0.07 11.82 -5.01
C PHE A 142 -0.46 12.50 -6.28
N MET A 143 -0.73 11.72 -7.33
CA MET A 143 -1.18 12.28 -8.61
C MET A 143 -2.55 12.95 -8.49
N ASN A 144 -3.47 12.41 -7.69
CA ASN A 144 -4.73 13.10 -7.42
C ASN A 144 -4.51 14.39 -6.62
N ALA A 145 -3.61 14.37 -5.63
CA ALA A 145 -3.27 15.56 -4.85
C ALA A 145 -2.56 16.66 -5.67
N ALA A 146 -1.85 16.30 -6.74
CA ALA A 146 -1.10 17.23 -7.59
C ALA A 146 -1.91 17.74 -8.81
N ARG A 147 -2.87 16.96 -9.33
CA ARG A 147 -3.58 17.27 -10.58
C ARG A 147 -5.03 17.69 -10.42
N GLU A 148 -5.72 17.22 -9.40
CA GLU A 148 -7.14 17.57 -9.20
C GLU A 148 -7.27 18.94 -8.53
N ALA A 149 -8.46 19.55 -8.63
CA ALA A 149 -8.74 20.81 -7.95
C ALA A 149 -8.63 20.68 -6.42
N GLU A 150 -8.31 21.78 -5.74
CA GLU A 150 -8.03 21.81 -4.28
C GLU A 150 -9.10 21.09 -3.43
N GLU A 151 -10.37 21.26 -3.79
CA GLU A 151 -11.51 20.63 -3.09
C GLU A 151 -11.48 19.09 -3.11
N ILE A 152 -10.88 18.51 -4.14
CA ILE A 152 -10.67 17.06 -4.28
C ILE A 152 -9.27 16.72 -3.73
N ALA A 153 -8.26 17.49 -4.08
CA ALA A 153 -6.85 17.24 -3.74
C ALA A 153 -6.61 17.11 -2.22
N LYS A 154 -7.35 17.86 -1.39
CA LYS A 154 -7.25 17.80 0.08
C LYS A 154 -7.57 16.42 0.69
N ASP A 155 -8.31 15.57 -0.04
CA ASP A 155 -8.64 14.21 0.39
C ASP A 155 -7.54 13.19 0.02
N TYR A 156 -6.41 13.63 -0.56
CA TYR A 156 -5.32 12.78 -1.02
C TYR A 156 -3.98 13.16 -0.39
N ALA A 157 -3.10 12.17 -0.25
CA ALA A 157 -1.80 12.35 0.40
C ALA A 157 -0.72 12.79 -0.60
N ARG A 158 0.09 13.77 -0.21
CA ARG A 158 1.37 14.11 -0.88
C ARG A 158 2.59 13.49 -0.20
N THR A 159 2.49 13.23 1.10
CA THR A 159 3.57 12.70 1.93
C THR A 159 3.23 11.30 2.46
N PHE A 160 4.19 10.39 2.38
CA PHE A 160 4.02 8.98 2.69
C PHE A 160 5.07 8.51 3.69
N LEU A 161 4.68 7.64 4.63
CA LEU A 161 5.59 6.98 5.56
C LEU A 161 5.47 5.47 5.39
N VAL A 162 6.55 4.84 4.96
CA VAL A 162 6.67 3.38 4.83
C VAL A 162 7.53 2.86 5.98
N ILE A 163 6.94 2.05 6.85
CA ILE A 163 7.61 1.47 8.02
C ILE A 163 7.83 -0.02 7.79
N ALA A 164 9.09 -0.41 7.64
CA ALA A 164 9.48 -1.81 7.62
C ALA A 164 9.43 -2.42 9.03
N PRO A 165 9.02 -3.70 9.18
CA PRO A 165 8.97 -4.36 10.48
C PRO A 165 10.36 -4.66 11.06
N ASN A 166 11.39 -4.76 10.21
CA ASN A 166 12.77 -5.02 10.62
C ASN A 166 13.76 -4.54 9.55
N VAL A 167 15.05 -4.58 9.88
CA VAL A 167 16.14 -4.12 9.00
C VAL A 167 16.23 -4.95 7.72
N ILE A 168 15.93 -6.25 7.77
CA ILE A 168 15.98 -7.13 6.59
C ILE A 168 14.93 -6.71 5.56
N VAL A 169 13.71 -6.44 5.99
CA VAL A 169 12.65 -5.95 5.10
C VAL A 169 12.95 -4.51 4.64
N TYR A 170 13.54 -3.68 5.51
CA TYR A 170 13.98 -2.34 5.14
C TYR A 170 14.98 -2.37 3.98
N GLU A 171 16.04 -3.17 4.03
CA GLU A 171 17.02 -3.22 2.95
C GLU A 171 16.41 -3.71 1.63
N ARG A 172 15.41 -4.61 1.68
CA ARG A 172 14.65 -5.02 0.48
C ARG A 172 13.78 -3.90 -0.08
N LEU A 173 13.08 -3.15 0.77
CA LEU A 173 12.29 -2.00 0.31
C LEU A 173 13.19 -0.88 -0.22
N LYS A 174 14.36 -0.70 0.38
CA LYS A 174 15.36 0.27 -0.06
C LYS A 174 15.82 0.00 -1.48
N THR A 175 15.99 -1.26 -1.90
CA THR A 175 16.35 -1.56 -3.30
C THR A 175 15.29 -1.10 -4.31
N ASP A 176 14.03 -1.00 -3.89
CA ASP A 176 12.93 -0.52 -4.73
C ASP A 176 12.79 1.02 -4.67
N PHE A 177 12.80 1.61 -3.47
CA PHE A 177 12.47 3.03 -3.27
C PHE A 177 13.67 3.99 -3.29
N ALA A 178 14.91 3.50 -3.10
CA ALA A 178 16.07 4.39 -3.10
C ALA A 178 16.17 5.15 -4.43
N GLY A 179 16.28 6.49 -4.34
CA GLY A 179 16.33 7.37 -5.50
C GLY A 179 15.08 7.30 -6.38
N GLY A 180 13.94 6.86 -5.84
CA GLY A 180 12.70 6.73 -6.61
C GLY A 180 12.74 5.64 -7.69
N ARG A 181 13.69 4.69 -7.62
CA ARG A 181 13.94 3.69 -8.69
C ARG A 181 12.67 2.99 -9.18
N ILE A 182 11.80 2.53 -8.28
CA ILE A 182 10.56 1.84 -8.66
C ILE A 182 9.64 2.72 -9.51
N PHE A 183 9.61 4.04 -9.29
CA PHE A 183 8.79 5.00 -10.04
C PHE A 183 9.33 5.31 -11.44
N GLU A 184 10.63 5.08 -11.67
CA GLU A 184 11.25 5.22 -12.98
C GLU A 184 11.28 3.92 -13.79
N VAL A 185 11.48 2.79 -13.12
CA VAL A 185 11.64 1.47 -13.77
C VAL A 185 10.29 0.87 -14.16
N ASP A 186 9.28 1.02 -13.31
CA ASP A 186 7.94 0.51 -13.60
C ASP A 186 7.11 1.54 -14.37
N PRO A 187 6.19 1.09 -15.23
CA PRO A 187 5.25 1.96 -15.93
C PRO A 187 4.13 2.40 -14.97
N LEU A 188 4.48 3.20 -13.97
CA LEU A 188 3.55 3.69 -12.95
C LEU A 188 2.95 5.04 -13.35
N ILE A 189 3.71 5.91 -14.02
CA ILE A 189 3.31 7.28 -14.32
C ILE A 189 3.21 7.44 -15.84
N PRO A 190 2.04 7.82 -16.38
CA PRO A 190 1.91 8.12 -17.81
C PRO A 190 2.85 9.25 -18.23
N LEU A 191 3.45 9.14 -19.42
CA LEU A 191 4.35 10.18 -19.95
C LEU A 191 3.70 11.57 -19.97
N SER A 192 2.41 11.66 -20.32
CA SER A 192 1.65 12.91 -20.33
C SER A 192 1.48 13.55 -18.94
N MET A 193 1.76 12.80 -17.87
CA MET A 193 1.62 13.24 -16.49
C MET A 193 2.94 13.35 -15.74
N LYS A 194 4.07 12.99 -16.36
CA LYS A 194 5.40 13.10 -15.72
C LYS A 194 5.72 14.54 -15.26
N ILE A 195 5.16 15.55 -15.93
CA ILE A 195 5.32 16.96 -15.54
C ILE A 195 4.79 17.28 -14.14
N PHE A 196 3.85 16.49 -13.62
CA PHE A 196 3.30 16.66 -12.28
C PHE A 196 4.04 15.82 -11.23
N TRP A 197 5.01 15.00 -11.64
CA TRP A 197 5.70 14.08 -10.76
C TRP A 197 6.96 14.71 -10.16
N ASP A 198 6.76 15.62 -9.19
CA ASP A 198 7.82 16.13 -8.32
C ASP A 198 7.81 15.36 -6.98
N PHE A 199 8.58 14.27 -6.91
CA PHE A 199 8.52 13.31 -5.82
C PHE A 199 9.89 12.75 -5.43
N ASP A 200 10.25 12.82 -4.14
CA ASP A 200 11.49 12.24 -3.62
C ASP A 200 11.26 11.15 -2.55
N CYS A 201 12.23 10.25 -2.42
CA CYS A 201 12.26 9.18 -1.44
C CYS A 201 13.43 9.38 -0.46
N VAL A 202 13.10 9.70 0.79
CA VAL A 202 14.04 9.87 1.90
C VAL A 202 14.20 8.56 2.65
N LEU A 203 15.43 8.08 2.72
CA LEU A 203 15.79 6.87 3.45
C LEU A 203 16.14 7.19 4.90
N ARG A 204 15.99 6.20 5.79
CA ARG A 204 16.49 6.30 7.17
C ARG A 204 17.96 6.72 7.20
N GLY A 205 18.24 7.79 7.95
CA GLY A 205 19.60 8.31 8.16
C GLY A 205 20.14 9.14 7.00
N ALA A 206 19.34 9.43 5.96
CA ALA A 206 19.68 10.42 4.97
C ALA A 206 19.67 11.83 5.61
N GLY A 207 20.61 12.68 5.21
CA GLY A 207 20.62 14.10 5.58
C GLY A 207 19.46 14.86 4.93
N GLU A 208 19.35 16.15 5.26
CA GLU A 208 18.36 17.05 4.65
C GLU A 208 18.50 17.03 3.12
N ARG A 209 17.35 16.91 2.45
CA ARG A 209 17.25 16.93 1.00
C ARG A 209 16.48 18.16 0.55
N ALA A 210 16.66 18.53 -0.72
CA ALA A 210 15.86 19.57 -1.35
C ALA A 210 14.36 19.27 -1.20
N HIS A 211 13.57 20.31 -0.98
CA HIS A 211 12.11 20.19 -0.89
C HIS A 211 11.53 19.79 -2.25
N SER A 212 10.82 18.66 -2.28
CA SER A 212 9.94 18.23 -3.37
C SER A 212 8.48 18.38 -2.93
N GLU A 213 7.56 18.55 -3.86
CA GLU A 213 6.12 18.61 -3.56
C GLU A 213 5.61 17.31 -2.90
N GLY A 214 6.08 16.16 -3.38
CA GLY A 214 5.76 14.84 -2.84
C GLY A 214 6.95 14.20 -2.15
N MET A 215 6.71 13.47 -1.06
CA MET A 215 7.79 12.83 -0.31
C MET A 215 7.40 11.46 0.24
N LEU A 216 8.31 10.49 0.15
CA LEU A 216 8.19 9.20 0.81
C LEU A 216 9.34 9.00 1.80
N PHE A 217 8.99 8.77 3.06
CA PHE A 217 9.94 8.38 4.10
C PHE A 217 9.95 6.86 4.24
N LEU A 218 11.10 6.23 4.00
CA LEU A 218 11.30 4.80 4.24
C LEU A 218 12.12 4.60 5.51
N THR A 219 11.54 3.93 6.49
CA THR A 219 12.18 3.64 7.79
C THR A 219 11.82 2.24 8.28
N ASN A 220 12.26 1.89 9.49
CA ASN A 220 11.92 0.64 10.16
C ASN A 220 11.43 0.90 11.59
N ILE A 221 10.56 0.02 12.10
CA ILE A 221 9.85 0.22 13.37
C ILE A 221 10.79 0.45 14.57
N GLN A 222 12.00 -0.11 14.53
CA GLN A 222 13.01 0.06 15.58
C GLN A 222 13.50 1.51 15.72
N GLN A 223 13.21 2.42 14.78
CA GLN A 223 13.49 3.85 14.95
C GLN A 223 12.53 4.55 15.90
N PHE A 224 11.37 3.95 16.16
CA PHE A 224 10.35 4.51 17.06
C PHE A 224 10.43 3.93 18.47
N TYR A 225 11.30 2.96 18.71
CA TYR A 225 11.51 2.45 20.06
C TYR A 225 12.46 3.37 20.82
N GLU A 226 12.06 3.71 22.03
CA GLU A 226 12.95 4.34 23.00
C GLU A 226 14.14 3.41 23.23
N ARG A 227 15.34 3.95 23.04
CA ARG A 227 16.54 3.24 23.48
C ARG A 227 16.60 3.42 24.99
N PRO A 228 16.59 2.36 25.81
CA PRO A 228 16.92 2.54 27.21
C PRO A 228 18.27 3.26 27.25
N SER A 229 18.34 4.35 28.01
CA SER A 229 19.61 4.94 28.39
C SER A 229 20.36 3.84 29.14
N ARG A 230 21.29 3.18 28.46
CA ARG A 230 22.29 2.38 29.17
C ARG A 230 23.09 3.39 29.98
N SER A 231 22.73 3.57 31.25
CA SER A 231 23.66 4.09 32.25
C SER A 231 24.92 3.22 32.20
N ASN A 232 26.08 3.81 32.44
CA ASN A 232 27.36 3.09 32.44
C ASN A 232 27.40 1.89 33.42
N ASP A 233 26.41 1.75 34.30
CA ASP A 233 26.33 0.72 35.35
C ASP A 233 25.73 -0.62 34.90
N ASP A 234 25.26 -0.77 33.66
CA ASP A 234 24.62 -2.02 33.18
C ASP A 234 25.62 -3.04 32.59
N GLU A 235 26.89 -2.70 32.42
CA GLU A 235 27.94 -3.65 32.02
C GLU A 235 28.64 -4.20 33.27
N PRO A 236 28.64 -5.54 33.50
CA PRO A 236 29.42 -6.13 34.58
C PRO A 236 30.90 -5.76 34.44
N GLU A 237 31.56 -5.42 35.56
CA GLU A 237 32.97 -5.01 35.59
C GLU A 237 33.88 -6.01 34.86
N GLU A 238 33.55 -7.31 34.89
CA GLU A 238 34.33 -8.35 34.22
C GLU A 238 34.37 -8.20 32.69
N ILE A 239 33.32 -7.64 32.08
CA ILE A 239 33.25 -7.39 30.64
C ILE A 239 34.03 -6.13 30.27
N THR A 240 33.97 -5.10 31.13
CA THR A 240 34.73 -3.85 30.96
C THR A 240 36.23 -4.08 31.10
N ASP A 241 36.65 -4.95 32.02
CA ASP A 241 38.06 -5.32 32.20
C ASP A 241 38.62 -6.11 31.02
N MET A 242 37.81 -6.92 30.34
CA MET A 242 38.24 -7.71 29.18
C MET A 242 38.24 -6.91 27.86
N LEU A 243 37.29 -6.00 27.68
CA LEU A 243 37.08 -5.30 26.40
C LEU A 243 37.55 -3.84 26.42
N GLY A 244 37.91 -3.32 27.60
CA GLY A 244 38.27 -1.92 27.82
C GLY A 244 37.04 -1.00 27.88
N HIS A 245 37.25 0.24 28.33
CA HIS A 245 36.18 1.24 28.36
C HIS A 245 35.64 1.50 26.96
N LYS A 246 34.31 1.57 26.86
CA LYS A 246 33.62 1.89 25.62
C LYS A 246 34.12 3.24 25.06
N PRO A 247 34.47 3.31 23.77
CA PRO A 247 34.91 4.56 23.17
C PRO A 247 33.79 5.62 23.22
N PRO A 248 34.13 6.90 23.51
CA PRO A 248 33.15 7.96 23.63
C PRO A 248 32.37 8.14 22.31
N THR A 249 31.06 8.34 22.41
CA THR A 249 30.14 8.37 21.26
C THR A 249 30.17 9.72 20.51
N GLN A 250 31.02 10.66 20.92
CA GLN A 250 31.19 11.93 20.22
C GLN A 250 32.08 11.69 18.99
N LYS A 251 31.48 11.83 17.79
CA LYS A 251 32.25 11.96 16.57
C LYS A 251 33.07 13.24 16.68
N LEU A 252 34.38 13.11 16.82
CA LEU A 252 35.30 14.21 16.59
C LEU A 252 35.16 14.60 15.12
N GLU A 253 34.62 15.79 14.84
CA GLU A 253 34.76 16.41 13.53
C GLU A 253 36.25 16.67 13.30
N VAL A 254 36.86 15.86 12.46
CA VAL A 254 38.22 16.10 11.97
C VAL A 254 38.10 17.26 10.99
N THR A 255 38.52 18.44 11.44
CA THR A 255 38.78 19.60 10.59
C THR A 255 40.21 19.47 10.06
N GLU A 256 40.34 19.34 8.74
CA GLU A 256 41.51 19.77 7.98
C GLU A 256 41.08 20.83 6.96
#